data_AF-S0F9I4-F1
#
_entry.id   AF-S0F9I4-F1
#
_cell.length_a   1.000
_cell.length_b   1.000
_cell.length_c   1.000
_cell.angle_alpha   90.00
_cell.angle_beta   90.00
_cell.angle_gamma   90.00
#
_symmetry.space_group_name_H-M   'P 1'
#
loop_
_entity.id
_entity.type
_entity.pdbx_description
1 polymer ?
#
loop_
_entity_poly.entity_id
_entity_poly.type
_entity_poly.pdbx_seq_one_letter_code
_entity_poly.pdbx_strand_id
1 'polypeptide(L)' 'MGIIGAKWKPCLIDAVRERPKRPSELHREIPEAIPRVLDQQLKELEEHGIVEKKVYAEIPLRSEYSLTELGRSLLP' A
#
# COMPACT_ATOMS: atom_id res chain seq x y z
N MET A 1 10.14 20.22 6.05
CA MET A 1 9.23 20.20 7.22
C MET A 1 7.93 19.54 6.82
N GLY A 2 7.74 18.26 7.17
CA GLY A 2 6.48 17.56 6.89
C GLY A 2 6.57 16.04 6.67
N ILE A 3 7.51 15.34 7.32
CA ILE A 3 7.59 13.86 7.25
C ILE A 3 6.37 13.20 7.94
N ILE A 4 5.55 13.99 8.66
CA ILE A 4 4.30 13.58 9.33
C ILE A 4 3.05 14.01 8.51
N GLY A 5 3.20 14.42 7.24
CA GLY A 5 2.09 14.82 6.36
C GLY A 5 1.41 13.67 5.59
N ALA A 6 1.81 12.43 5.81
CA ALA A 6 1.32 11.30 5.02
C ALA A 6 0.03 10.71 5.62
N LYS A 7 -1.10 11.42 5.48
CA LYS A 7 -2.45 10.98 5.93
C LYS A 7 -2.76 9.52 5.54
N TRP A 8 -2.18 9.04 4.43
CA TRP A 8 -2.55 7.76 3.81
C TRP A 8 -1.58 6.60 4.05
N LYS A 9 -0.32 6.82 4.47
CA LYS A 9 0.63 5.72 4.74
C LYS A 9 0.10 4.73 5.80
N PRO A 10 -0.34 5.16 6.99
CA PRO A 10 -0.90 4.25 7.98
C PRO A 10 -2.19 3.59 7.48
N CYS A 11 -3.04 4.29 6.73
CA CYS A 11 -4.25 3.69 6.13
C CYS A 11 -3.91 2.60 5.11
N LEU A 12 -2.87 2.80 4.28
CA LEU A 12 -2.41 1.81 3.32
C LEU A 12 -1.86 0.56 4.02
N ILE A 13 -1.04 0.76 5.05
CA ILE A 13 -0.46 -0.32 5.87
C ILE A 13 -1.57 -1.13 6.54
N ASP A 14 -2.55 -0.45 7.15
CA ASP A 14 -3.69 -1.11 7.78
C ASP A 14 -4.58 -1.83 6.75
N ALA A 15 -4.81 -1.23 5.58
CA ALA A 15 -5.58 -1.86 4.52
C ALA A 15 -4.93 -3.17 4.03
N VAL A 16 -3.60 -3.23 3.90
CA VAL A 16 -2.89 -4.45 3.48
C VAL A 16 -2.46 -5.36 4.65
N ARG A 17 -2.89 -5.05 5.88
CA ARG A 17 -2.52 -5.78 7.11
C ARG A 17 -3.03 -7.21 7.10
N GLU A 18 -4.31 -7.38 6.82
CA GLU A 18 -4.98 -8.68 6.91
C GLU A 18 -4.77 -9.53 5.67
N ARG A 19 -4.79 -8.92 4.48
CA ARG A 19 -4.65 -9.61 3.20
C ARG A 19 -3.95 -8.75 2.16
N PRO A 20 -3.28 -9.37 1.16
CA PRO A 20 -2.83 -8.66 -0.02
C PRO A 20 -4.01 -8.02 -0.74
N LYS A 21 -3.88 -6.75 -1.15
CA LYS A 21 -4.93 -6.00 -1.84
C LYS A 21 -4.42 -5.39 -3.14
N ARG A 22 -5.31 -5.33 -4.13
CA ARG A 22 -5.01 -4.67 -5.40
C ARG A 22 -5.06 -3.15 -5.22
N PRO A 23 -4.31 -2.37 -6.01
CA PRO A 23 -4.39 -0.91 -5.95
C PRO A 23 -5.83 -0.41 -6.13
N SER A 24 -6.62 -1.03 -7.01
CA SER A 24 -8.05 -0.70 -7.15
C SER A 24 -8.88 -0.92 -5.88
N GLU A 25 -8.56 -1.90 -5.03
CA GLU A 25 -9.24 -2.07 -3.74
C GLU A 25 -8.82 -0.97 -2.75
N LEU A 26 -7.52 -0.64 -2.72
CA LEU A 26 -6.98 0.43 -1.88
C LEU A 26 -7.60 1.79 -2.23
N HIS A 27 -7.77 2.08 -3.52
CA HIS A 27 -8.47 3.29 -4.00
C HIS A 27 -9.94 3.33 -3.56
N ARG A 28 -10.59 2.17 -3.38
CA ARG A 28 -12.00 2.08 -2.92
C ARG A 28 -12.13 2.19 -1.41
N GLU A 29 -11.18 1.66 -0.65
CA GLU A 29 -11.14 1.80 0.82
C GLU A 29 -10.74 3.19 1.26
N ILE A 30 -9.94 3.89 0.45
CA ILE A 30 -9.48 5.25 0.73
C ILE A 30 -9.98 6.20 -0.37
N PRO A 31 -11.31 6.41 -0.50
CA PRO A 31 -11.89 7.21 -1.57
C PRO A 31 -11.59 8.71 -1.43
N GLU A 32 -11.19 9.16 -0.24
CA GLU A 32 -10.76 10.53 0.03
C GLU A 32 -9.39 10.87 -0.58
N ALA A 33 -8.59 9.86 -0.92
CA ALA A 33 -7.25 10.04 -1.46
C ALA A 33 -7.27 9.98 -3.00
N ILE A 34 -6.56 10.91 -3.62
CA ILE A 34 -6.41 10.91 -5.08
C ILE A 34 -5.58 9.68 -5.49
N PRO A 35 -5.98 8.91 -6.52
CA PRO A 35 -5.28 7.69 -6.91
C PRO A 35 -3.79 7.88 -7.14
N ARG A 36 -3.42 8.98 -7.81
CA ARG A 36 -2.03 9.35 -8.04
C ARG A 36 -1.21 9.51 -6.75
N VAL A 37 -1.82 10.03 -5.68
CA VAL A 37 -1.17 10.20 -4.38
C VAL A 37 -1.01 8.85 -3.71
N LEU A 38 -2.04 7.99 -3.72
CA LEU A 38 -1.96 6.64 -3.17
C LEU A 38 -0.89 5.80 -3.86
N ASP A 39 -0.80 5.84 -5.19
CA ASP A 39 0.25 5.16 -5.95
C ASP A 39 1.65 5.68 -5.57
N GLN A 40 1.81 6.99 -5.40
CA GLN A 40 3.08 7.56 -4.93
C GLN A 40 3.44 7.10 -3.51
N GLN A 41 2.47 7.07 -2.60
CA GLN A 41 2.67 6.59 -1.23
C GLN A 41 2.97 5.08 -1.19
N LEU A 42 2.29 4.28 -2.01
CA LEU A 42 2.57 2.85 -2.16
C LEU A 42 3.98 2.60 -2.65
N LYS A 43 4.42 3.37 -3.66
CA LYS A 43 5.80 3.30 -4.15
C LYS A 43 6.81 3.67 -3.06
N GLU A 44 6.56 4.73 -2.30
CA GLU A 44 7.42 5.06 -1.16
C GLU A 44 7.45 3.92 -0.13
N LEU A 45 6.29 3.35 0.24
CA LEU A 45 6.26 2.22 1.18
C LEU A 45 7.02 0.99 0.62
N GLU A 46 6.98 0.77 -0.69
CA GLU A 46 7.73 -0.29 -1.37
C GLU A 46 9.24 -0.01 -1.34
N GLU A 47 9.66 1.22 -1.65
CA GLU A 47 11.06 1.66 -1.57
C GLU A 47 11.63 1.60 -0.15
N HIS A 48 10.79 1.83 0.86
CA HIS A 48 11.12 1.67 2.27
C HIS A 48 11.09 0.21 2.75
N GLY A 49 10.67 -0.74 1.90
CA GLY A 49 10.56 -2.15 2.25
C GLY A 49 9.45 -2.47 3.26
N ILE A 50 8.44 -1.61 3.38
CA ILE A 50 7.28 -1.78 4.29
C ILE A 50 6.19 -2.60 3.61
N VAL A 51 5.96 -2.37 2.32
CA VAL A 51 5.05 -3.16 1.48
C VAL A 51 5.84 -3.83 0.37
N GLU A 52 5.37 -4.99 -0.08
CA GLU A 52 5.85 -5.65 -1.28
C GLU A 52 4.75 -5.65 -2.34
N LYS A 53 5.14 -5.45 -3.59
CA LYS A 53 4.26 -5.59 -4.75
C LYS A 53 4.50 -6.94 -5.41
N LYS A 54 3.47 -7.77 -5.40
CA LYS A 54 3.47 -9.06 -6.08
C LYS A 54 2.69 -8.98 -7.38
N VAL A 55 3.38 -9.19 -8.49
CA VAL A 55 2.77 -9.24 -9.83
C VAL A 55 2.49 -10.69 -10.19
N TYR A 56 1.22 -11.00 -10.45
CA TYR A 56 0.79 -12.30 -10.92
C TYR A 56 0.63 -12.26 -12.43
N ALA A 57 1.48 -13.00 -13.13
CA ALA A 57 1.49 -13.16 -14.58
C ALA A 57 0.38 -14.11 -15.08
N GLU A 58 -0.84 -13.95 -14.57
CA GLU A 58 -2.02 -14.63 -15.08
C GLU A 58 -2.82 -13.69 -15.98
N ILE A 59 -3.80 -14.22 -16.72
CA ILE A 59 -4.71 -13.42 -17.52
C ILE A 59 -6.01 -13.28 -16.73
N PRO A 60 -6.42 -12.06 -16.33
CA PRO A 60 -5.79 -10.75 -16.55
C PRO A 60 -4.61 -10.48 -15.60
N LEU A 61 -3.60 -9.75 -16.08
CA LEU A 61 -2.41 -9.38 -15.29
C LEU A 61 -2.84 -8.59 -14.06
N ARG A 62 -2.52 -9.08 -12.87
CA ARG A 62 -2.88 -8.43 -11.60
C ARG A 62 -1.65 -8.19 -10.74
N SER A 63 -1.67 -7.06 -10.04
CA SER A 63 -0.68 -6.74 -9.00
C SER A 63 -1.38 -6.56 -7.67
N GLU A 64 -0.82 -7.14 -6.63
CA GLU A 64 -1.31 -7.04 -5.25
C GLU A 64 -0.18 -6.49 -4.37
N TYR A 65 -0.57 -5.69 -3.39
CA TYR A 65 0.32 -5.14 -2.37
C TYR A 65 0.07 -5.85 -1.04
N SER A 66 1.13 -6.24 -0.36
CA SER A 66 1.07 -6.88 0.97
C SER A 66 2.13 -6.28 1.90
N LEU A 67 1.91 -6.38 3.21
CA LEU A 67 2.95 -6.01 4.18
C LEU A 67 4.11 -7.00 4.16
N THR A 68 5.32 -6.46 4.19
CA THR A 68 6.54 -7.21 4.44
C THR A 68 6.67 -7.53 5.93
N GLU A 69 7.67 -8.33 6.30
CA GLU A 69 8.02 -8.57 7.70
C GLU A 69 8.37 -7.27 8.44
N LEU A 70 9.10 -6.36 7.78
CA LEU A 70 9.41 -5.04 8.33
C LEU A 70 8.12 -4.24 8.56
N GLY A 71 7.22 -4.19 7.58
CA GLY A 71 5.96 -3.46 7.72
C GLY A 71 5.06 -4.01 8.83
N ARG A 72 5.08 -5.32 9.06
CA ARG A 72 4.38 -5.96 10.19
C ARG A 72 4.99 -5.60 11.54
N SER A 73 6.31 -5.44 11.62
CA SER A 73 7.00 -5.02 12.87
C SER A 73 6.70 -3.58 13.29
N LEU A 74 6.21 -2.75 12.36
CA LEU A 74 5.79 -1.37 12.62
C LEU A 74 4.36 -1.27 13.18
N LEU A 75 3.60 -2.37 13.14
CA LEU A 75 2.28 -2.43 13.73
C LEU A 75 2.41 -2.74 15.23
N PRO A 76 1.61 -2.06 16.10
CA PRO A 76 1.58 -2.33 17.52
C PRO A 76 0.93 -3.69 17.85
#